data_AF-F0WVL3-F1
#
_entry.id   AF-F0WVL3-F1
#
_cell.length_a   1.000
_cell.length_b   1.000
_cell.length_c   1.000
_cell.angle_alpha   90.00
_cell.angle_beta   90.00
_cell.angle_gamma   90.00
#
_symmetry.space_group_name_H-M   'P 1'
#
loop_
_entity.id
_entity.type
_entity.pdbx_description
1 polymer ?
#
loop_
_entity_poly.entity_id
_entity_poly.type
_entity_poly.pdbx_seq_one_letter_code
_entity_poly.pdbx_strand_id
1 'polypeptide(L)'
;MDDSDLADLSNETLAQQYEKIKRETTKSHVKRFGSQNVEEEIVGNFQSIDDTPVRESTWNNVENELVLVTSVQNLKTMSAVKAYDVELIGKFYQYLRSDSMPDRSRSADDLMDDLRKRMLADQVFGRLHALTKYPVDEGQFLDSSLECYEKGLNMFEAKCIGLGTTELGGAFTSYSLMYTETFAALCASHKNHSADVERKVEMFAQLSRTGKPMEQPNLETST
;
A
#
# COMPACT_ATOMS: atom_id res chain seq x y z
N MET A 1 16.42 -5.01 7.51
CA MET A 1 17.69 -4.40 7.08
C MET A 1 18.54 -4.13 8.31
N ASP A 2 18.09 -3.30 9.25
CA ASP A 2 18.82 -3.04 10.52
C ASP A 2 19.27 -4.30 11.27
N ASP A 3 18.49 -5.39 11.15
CA ASP A 3 18.85 -6.71 11.68
C ASP A 3 20.09 -7.28 10.98
N SER A 4 20.03 -7.39 9.65
CA SER A 4 21.12 -7.89 8.82
C SER A 4 22.40 -7.06 8.92
N ASP A 5 22.28 -5.76 9.21
CA ASP A 5 23.44 -4.87 9.37
C ASP A 5 24.23 -5.15 10.67
N LEU A 6 23.61 -5.80 11.65
CA LEU A 6 24.18 -6.06 12.98
C LEU A 6 24.40 -7.55 13.27
N ALA A 7 23.65 -8.42 12.61
CA ALA A 7 23.69 -9.86 12.82
C ALA A 7 24.86 -10.53 12.08
N ASP A 8 25.32 -11.65 12.61
CA ASP A 8 26.22 -12.53 11.88
C ASP A 8 25.42 -13.39 10.88
N LEU A 9 25.40 -12.94 9.62
CA LEU A 9 24.65 -13.58 8.54
C LEU A 9 25.13 -15.00 8.19
N SER A 10 26.32 -15.40 8.65
CA SER A 10 26.83 -16.76 8.48
C SER A 10 26.16 -17.77 9.42
N ASN A 11 25.50 -17.29 10.48
CA ASN A 11 24.89 -18.12 11.52
C ASN A 11 23.39 -17.91 11.67
N GLU A 12 22.86 -16.72 11.35
CA GLU A 12 21.42 -16.48 11.39
C GLU A 12 20.70 -17.25 10.28
N THR A 13 19.64 -17.99 10.61
CA THR A 13 18.76 -18.63 9.62
C THR A 13 17.62 -17.72 9.19
N LEU A 14 17.06 -17.97 8.00
CA LEU A 14 15.87 -17.25 7.51
C LEU A 14 14.67 -17.37 8.48
N ALA A 15 14.50 -18.51 9.15
CA ALA A 15 13.47 -18.70 10.18
C ALA A 15 13.67 -17.76 11.39
N GLN A 16 14.92 -17.62 11.85
CA GLN A 16 15.26 -16.77 12.99
C GLN A 16 15.03 -15.29 12.66
N GLN A 17 15.50 -14.85 11.49
CA GLN A 17 15.27 -13.51 10.99
C GLN A 17 13.77 -13.21 10.84
N TYR A 18 12.99 -14.14 10.29
CA TYR A 18 11.54 -14.00 10.17
C TYR A 18 10.85 -13.81 11.52
N GLU A 19 11.13 -14.65 12.53
CA GLU A 19 10.48 -14.52 13.84
C GLU A 19 10.91 -13.22 14.57
N LYS A 20 12.15 -12.75 14.36
CA LYS A 20 12.60 -11.44 14.84
C LYS A 20 11.80 -10.31 14.20
N ILE A 21 11.73 -10.25 12.86
CA ILE A 21 10.98 -9.22 12.12
C ILE A 21 9.49 -9.26 12.47
N LYS A 22 8.90 -10.44 12.60
CA LYS A 22 7.50 -10.64 12.99
C LYS A 22 7.20 -10.10 14.37
N ARG A 23 8.10 -10.28 15.34
CA ARG A 23 7.96 -9.73 16.69
C ARG A 23 8.12 -8.21 16.71
N GLU A 24 9.07 -7.68 15.94
CA GLU A 24 9.35 -6.23 15.90
C GLU A 24 8.34 -5.44 15.06
N THR A 25 7.72 -6.06 14.07
CA THR A 25 6.71 -5.43 13.20
C THR A 25 5.34 -5.49 13.87
N THR A 26 5.02 -4.48 14.68
CA THR A 26 3.77 -4.46 15.46
C THR A 26 2.55 -3.91 14.72
N LYS A 27 2.73 -3.38 13.50
CA LYS A 27 1.70 -2.61 12.78
C LYS A 27 1.07 -3.39 11.61
N SER A 28 1.59 -4.56 11.32
CA SER A 28 1.09 -5.46 10.29
C SER A 28 1.44 -6.91 10.66
N HIS A 29 0.78 -7.86 9.99
CA HIS A 29 1.11 -9.27 10.14
C HIS A 29 2.17 -9.66 9.12
N VAL A 30 3.37 -9.99 9.59
CA VAL A 30 4.42 -10.55 8.74
C VAL A 30 4.03 -11.97 8.36
N LYS A 31 3.78 -12.20 7.07
CA LYS A 31 3.43 -13.51 6.51
C LYS A 31 4.65 -14.16 5.87
N ARG A 32 4.61 -15.49 5.77
CA ARG A 32 5.59 -16.31 5.06
C ARG A 32 4.85 -17.27 4.14
N PHE A 33 5.44 -17.56 2.99
CA PHE A 33 4.88 -18.42 1.96
C PHE A 33 5.99 -19.27 1.33
N GLY A 34 5.62 -20.40 0.71
CA GLY A 34 6.58 -21.28 0.03
C GLY A 34 7.03 -22.46 0.88
N SER A 35 8.22 -22.98 0.57
CA SER A 35 8.77 -24.20 1.18
C SER A 35 9.44 -23.91 2.53
N GLN A 36 9.11 -24.71 3.54
CA GLN A 36 9.74 -24.63 4.86
C GLN A 36 11.23 -24.99 4.83
N ASN A 37 11.69 -25.76 3.83
CA ASN A 37 13.09 -26.17 3.73
C ASN A 37 14.03 -24.98 3.48
N VAL A 38 13.53 -23.91 2.86
CA VAL A 38 14.32 -22.69 2.63
C VAL A 38 14.52 -21.93 3.95
N GLU A 39 13.64 -22.09 4.93
CA GLU A 39 13.72 -21.37 6.21
C GLU A 39 14.92 -21.81 7.07
N GLU A 40 15.45 -23.00 6.82
CA GLU A 40 16.63 -23.55 7.51
C GLU A 40 17.94 -23.02 6.94
N GLU A 41 17.91 -22.40 5.75
CA GLU A 41 19.10 -21.81 5.15
C GLU A 41 19.55 -20.56 5.91
N ILE A 42 20.87 -20.35 5.92
CA ILE A 42 21.48 -19.15 6.52
C ILE A 42 21.21 -17.92 5.65
N VAL A 43 21.01 -16.77 6.29
CA VAL A 43 20.71 -15.50 5.63
C VAL A 43 21.83 -15.12 4.65
N GLY A 44 23.08 -15.41 5.00
CA GLY A 44 24.26 -15.11 4.19
C GLY A 44 24.26 -15.73 2.79
N ASN A 45 23.53 -16.84 2.56
CA ASN A 45 23.37 -17.42 1.23
C ASN A 45 22.62 -16.49 0.26
N PHE A 46 21.82 -15.55 0.78
CA PHE A 46 20.94 -14.68 0.00
C PHE A 46 21.34 -13.20 0.07
N GLN A 47 21.87 -12.77 1.21
CA GLN A 47 22.20 -11.35 1.47
C GLN A 47 23.71 -11.05 1.40
N SER A 48 24.51 -12.01 0.93
CA SER A 48 25.97 -12.01 1.02
C SER A 48 26.46 -12.15 2.47
N ILE A 49 27.54 -12.90 2.64
CA ILE A 49 28.40 -12.80 3.83
C ILE A 49 29.49 -11.85 3.36
N ASP A 50 29.34 -10.54 3.56
CA ASP A 50 30.44 -9.65 3.22
C ASP A 50 31.67 -10.08 4.03
N ASP A 51 32.70 -10.54 3.32
CA ASP A 51 34.03 -10.89 3.84
C ASP A 51 34.74 -9.61 4.32
N THR A 52 34.19 -8.90 5.28
CA THR A 52 34.93 -8.04 6.21
C THR A 52 33.95 -7.55 7.27
N PRO A 53 34.16 -7.84 8.57
CA PRO A 53 33.53 -7.02 9.59
C PRO A 53 34.03 -5.60 9.35
N VAL A 54 33.17 -4.70 8.88
CA VAL A 54 33.40 -3.27 9.02
C VAL A 54 33.53 -3.06 10.52
N ARG A 55 34.77 -3.03 11.01
CA ARG A 55 35.09 -2.57 12.36
C ARG A 55 34.31 -1.29 12.51
N GLU A 56 33.33 -1.31 13.42
CA GLU A 56 32.71 -0.11 13.93
C GLU A 56 33.82 0.94 14.07
N SER A 57 33.74 2.01 13.29
CA SER A 57 34.51 3.20 13.57
C SER A 57 34.08 3.59 14.97
N THR A 58 34.94 3.26 15.90
CA THR A 58 34.78 3.37 17.33
C THR A 58 34.44 4.81 17.67
N TRP A 59 33.16 5.12 17.86
CA TRP A 59 32.73 6.35 18.53
C TRP A 59 32.94 6.20 20.04
N ASN A 60 34.14 5.81 20.46
CA ASN A 60 34.56 5.96 21.85
C ASN A 60 35.11 7.36 21.98
N ASN A 61 34.26 8.29 22.44
CA ASN A 61 34.58 9.34 23.41
C ASN A 61 33.41 10.34 23.48
N VAL A 62 32.29 9.93 24.08
CA VAL A 62 31.48 10.86 24.88
C VAL A 62 31.15 10.12 26.18
N GLU A 63 31.96 10.37 27.19
CA GLU A 63 31.72 9.93 28.56
C GLU A 63 30.44 10.58 29.10
N ASN A 64 29.63 9.76 29.78
CA ASN A 64 28.63 10.14 30.79
C ASN A 64 27.58 11.18 30.40
N GLU A 65 26.52 10.72 29.75
CA GLU A 65 25.18 11.12 30.18
C GLU A 65 24.29 9.88 30.27
N LEU A 66 23.83 9.59 31.48
CA LEU A 66 22.99 8.46 31.82
C LEU A 66 21.57 8.72 31.29
N VAL A 67 21.41 8.69 29.96
CA VAL A 67 20.10 8.77 29.33
C VAL A 67 19.41 7.43 29.56
N LEU A 68 18.37 7.47 30.39
CA LEU A 68 17.45 6.36 30.66
C LEU A 68 17.22 5.52 29.40
N VAL A 69 17.66 4.25 29.44
CA VAL A 69 17.27 3.18 28.50
C VAL A 69 15.82 2.74 28.79
N THR A 70 14.94 3.73 28.89
CA THR A 70 13.50 3.54 28.91
C THR A 70 13.04 4.26 27.67
N SER A 71 12.55 3.51 26.67
CA SER A 71 11.75 4.01 25.53
C SER A 71 12.33 3.98 24.10
N VAL A 72 13.36 3.21 23.73
CA VAL A 72 13.67 3.04 22.28
C VAL A 72 12.58 2.22 21.55
N GLN A 73 12.06 1.17 22.19
CA GLN A 73 10.91 0.41 21.67
C GLN A 73 9.60 1.22 21.64
N ASN A 74 9.43 2.14 22.59
CA ASN A 74 8.29 3.07 22.63
C ASN A 74 8.43 4.21 21.61
N LEU A 75 9.64 4.62 21.21
CA LEU A 75 9.85 5.59 20.12
C LEU A 75 9.50 4.99 18.74
N LYS A 76 9.90 3.72 18.47
CA LYS A 76 9.56 3.01 17.22
C LYS A 76 8.04 2.88 17.01
N THR A 77 7.25 2.81 18.08
CA THR A 77 5.79 2.69 18.01
C THR A 77 5.05 4.03 17.90
N MET A 78 5.70 5.15 18.25
CA MET A 78 5.12 6.51 18.22
C MET A 78 5.11 7.16 16.82
N SER A 79 5.96 6.70 15.89
CA SER A 79 6.07 7.28 14.54
C SER A 79 5.74 6.28 13.42
N ALA A 80 4.79 5.39 13.65
CA ALA A 80 4.33 4.48 12.61
C ALA A 80 3.24 5.14 11.76
N VAL A 81 3.50 5.28 10.46
CA VAL A 81 2.59 5.85 9.46
C VAL A 81 2.25 4.77 8.44
N LYS A 82 0.98 4.69 8.04
CA LYS A 82 0.55 3.81 6.94
C LYS A 82 1.20 4.28 5.64
N ALA A 83 1.66 3.35 4.80
CA ALA A 83 2.40 3.70 3.57
C ALA A 83 1.67 4.74 2.69
N TYR A 84 0.36 4.60 2.54
CA TYR A 84 -0.48 5.53 1.77
C TYR A 84 -0.62 6.93 2.41
N ASP A 85 -0.34 7.10 3.69
CA ASP A 85 -0.42 8.39 4.40
C ASP A 85 0.92 9.13 4.45
N VAL A 86 2.03 8.48 4.06
CA VAL A 86 3.37 9.07 4.12
C VAL A 86 3.45 10.38 3.34
N GLU A 87 2.91 10.43 2.13
CA GLU A 87 2.93 11.63 1.29
C GLU A 87 2.14 12.79 1.90
N LEU A 88 0.92 12.51 2.40
CA LEU A 88 0.06 13.52 3.02
C LEU A 88 0.68 14.09 4.29
N ILE A 89 1.22 13.20 5.14
CA ILE A 89 1.90 13.62 6.38
C ILE A 89 3.15 14.42 6.05
N GLY A 90 3.89 14.05 4.99
CA GLY A 90 5.02 14.83 4.48
C GLY A 90 4.61 16.26 4.10
N LYS A 91 3.56 16.42 3.30
CA LYS A 91 3.01 17.73 2.89
C LYS A 91 2.52 18.54 4.11
N PHE A 92 1.85 17.90 5.06
CA PHE A 92 1.40 18.54 6.29
C PHE A 92 2.57 19.09 7.12
N TYR A 93 3.64 18.30 7.28
CA TYR A 93 4.83 18.76 7.99
C TYR A 93 5.58 19.87 7.25
N GLN A 94 5.62 19.82 5.92
CA GLN A 94 6.21 20.88 5.10
C GLN A 94 5.47 22.21 5.28
N TYR A 95 4.13 22.17 5.31
CA TYR A 95 3.30 23.32 5.63
C TYR A 95 3.63 23.90 7.03
N LEU A 96 3.69 23.04 8.05
CA LEU A 96 3.97 23.48 9.43
C LEU A 96 5.38 24.07 9.59
N ARG A 97 6.36 23.57 8.83
CA ARG A 97 7.77 23.96 8.90
C ARG A 97 8.17 25.01 7.86
N SER A 98 7.21 25.58 7.13
CA SER A 98 7.51 26.62 6.15
C SER A 98 7.94 27.91 6.84
N ASP A 99 9.14 28.39 6.50
CA ASP A 99 9.79 29.56 7.09
C ASP A 99 9.23 30.90 6.58
N SER A 100 8.67 30.90 5.37
CA SER A 100 8.13 32.10 4.73
C SER A 100 6.63 31.96 4.42
N MET A 101 5.92 33.09 4.39
CA MET A 101 4.50 33.11 4.02
C MET A 101 4.25 32.62 2.58
N PRO A 102 5.05 33.01 1.56
CA PRO A 102 4.91 32.45 0.23
C PRO A 102 5.08 30.93 0.17
N ASP A 103 6.06 30.36 0.89
CA ASP A 103 6.28 28.91 0.90
C ASP A 103 5.18 28.19 1.64
N ARG A 104 4.72 28.75 2.77
CA ARG A 104 3.59 28.22 3.53
C ARG A 104 2.32 28.19 2.70
N SER A 105 2.06 29.24 1.89
CA SER A 105 0.91 29.26 1.00
C SER A 105 0.99 28.15 -0.05
N ARG A 106 2.15 27.95 -0.68
CA ARG A 106 2.34 26.87 -1.67
C ARG A 106 2.17 25.49 -1.03
N SER A 107 2.79 25.23 0.12
CA SER A 107 2.64 23.96 0.83
C SER A 107 1.21 23.72 1.31
N ALA A 108 0.46 24.78 1.65
CA ALA A 108 -0.97 24.68 1.94
C ALA A 108 -1.77 24.27 0.69
N ASP A 109 -1.50 24.90 -0.45
CA ASP A 109 -2.15 24.56 -1.72
C ASP A 109 -1.87 23.10 -2.13
N ASP A 110 -0.62 22.66 -2.02
CA ASP A 110 -0.20 21.28 -2.31
C ASP A 110 -0.87 20.26 -1.39
N LEU A 111 -0.95 20.57 -0.09
CA LEU A 111 -1.64 19.72 0.90
C LEU A 111 -3.14 19.61 0.58
N MET A 112 -3.78 20.74 0.25
CA MET A 112 -5.20 20.78 -0.07
C MET A 112 -5.51 20.09 -1.39
N ASP A 113 -4.63 20.17 -2.39
CA ASP A 113 -4.74 19.42 -3.63
C ASP A 113 -4.66 17.90 -3.38
N ASP A 114 -3.71 17.44 -2.56
CA ASP A 114 -3.60 16.03 -2.17
C ASP A 114 -4.87 15.50 -1.49
N LEU A 115 -5.40 16.26 -0.53
CA LEU A 115 -6.65 15.91 0.15
C LEU A 115 -7.83 15.80 -0.82
N ARG A 116 -7.96 16.73 -1.77
CA ARG A 116 -9.02 16.68 -2.79
C ARG A 116 -8.88 15.45 -3.68
N LYS A 117 -7.67 15.10 -4.09
CA LYS A 117 -7.39 13.89 -4.89
C LYS A 117 -7.76 12.61 -4.13
N ARG A 118 -7.44 12.52 -2.83
CA ARG A 118 -7.83 11.39 -1.97
C ARG A 118 -9.34 11.28 -1.83
N MET A 119 -10.03 12.37 -1.54
CA MET A 119 -11.50 12.39 -1.45
C MET A 119 -12.16 11.97 -2.77
N LEU A 120 -11.60 12.40 -3.91
CA LEU A 120 -12.07 11.97 -5.22
C LEU A 120 -11.86 10.47 -5.42
N ALA A 121 -10.70 9.93 -5.06
CA ALA A 121 -10.43 8.50 -5.11
C ALA A 121 -11.42 7.71 -4.24
N ASP A 122 -11.63 8.11 -2.97
CA ASP A 122 -12.59 7.47 -2.07
C ASP A 122 -14.00 7.44 -2.68
N GLN A 123 -14.42 8.55 -3.30
CA GLN A 123 -15.73 8.63 -3.95
C GLN A 123 -15.82 7.72 -5.18
N VAL A 124 -14.81 7.75 -6.04
CA VAL A 124 -14.75 6.96 -7.29
C VAL A 124 -14.77 5.47 -6.97
N PHE A 125 -13.86 5.03 -6.10
CA PHE A 125 -13.73 3.62 -5.74
C PHE A 125 -14.86 3.15 -4.82
N GLY A 126 -15.40 4.01 -3.95
CA GLY A 126 -16.60 3.68 -3.18
C GLY A 126 -17.82 3.41 -4.07
N ARG A 127 -17.99 4.18 -5.14
CA ARG A 127 -19.05 3.94 -6.14
C ARG A 127 -18.79 2.68 -6.97
N LEU A 128 -17.54 2.44 -7.36
CA LEU A 128 -17.17 1.23 -8.07
C LEU A 128 -17.39 -0.02 -7.21
N HIS A 129 -17.03 0.05 -5.92
CA HIS A 129 -17.23 -1.01 -4.95
C HIS A 129 -18.71 -1.32 -4.73
N ALA A 130 -19.59 -0.32 -4.78
CA ALA A 130 -21.04 -0.53 -4.71
C ALA A 130 -21.62 -1.37 -5.86
N LEU A 131 -20.86 -1.59 -6.94
CA LEU A 131 -21.24 -2.52 -8.02
C LEU A 131 -20.95 -3.99 -7.67
N THR A 132 -20.20 -4.24 -6.61
CA THR A 132 -19.85 -5.58 -6.16
C THR A 132 -20.96 -6.16 -5.28
N LYS A 133 -21.27 -7.44 -5.47
CA LYS A 133 -22.35 -8.16 -4.76
C LYS A 133 -21.80 -9.15 -3.72
N TYR A 134 -20.57 -9.62 -3.91
CA TYR A 134 -19.96 -10.65 -3.08
C TYR A 134 -18.57 -10.21 -2.63
N PRO A 135 -18.20 -10.45 -1.36
CA PRO A 135 -16.81 -10.34 -0.93
C PRO A 135 -15.94 -11.36 -1.67
N VAL A 136 -14.67 -11.03 -1.88
CA VAL A 136 -13.68 -11.97 -2.43
C VAL A 136 -13.45 -13.07 -1.39
N ASP A 137 -13.63 -14.33 -1.78
CA ASP A 137 -13.21 -15.46 -0.96
C ASP A 137 -11.68 -15.63 -1.09
N GLU A 138 -10.94 -15.55 0.01
CA GLU A 138 -9.47 -15.48 0.05
C GLU A 138 -8.76 -16.77 -0.45
N GLY A 139 -9.49 -17.77 -0.95
CA GLY A 139 -8.95 -19.12 -1.20
C GLY A 139 -8.81 -19.57 -2.65
N GLN A 140 -9.36 -18.86 -3.66
CA GLN A 140 -9.43 -19.40 -5.04
C GLN A 140 -9.22 -18.34 -6.12
N PHE A 141 -7.98 -17.86 -6.26
CA PHE A 141 -7.56 -17.20 -7.50
C PHE A 141 -7.31 -18.26 -8.58
N LEU A 142 -8.26 -18.43 -9.50
CA LEU A 142 -8.11 -19.24 -10.72
C LEU A 142 -7.53 -18.37 -11.85
N ASP A 143 -6.94 -18.96 -12.88
CA ASP A 143 -6.39 -18.20 -14.03
C ASP A 143 -7.41 -17.24 -14.67
N SER A 144 -8.68 -17.64 -14.74
CA SER A 144 -9.77 -16.79 -15.25
C SER A 144 -10.05 -15.56 -14.37
N SER A 145 -9.78 -15.65 -13.06
CA SER A 145 -9.91 -14.52 -12.14
C SER A 145 -8.81 -13.48 -12.36
N LEU A 146 -7.60 -13.91 -12.71
CA LEU A 146 -6.49 -13.01 -13.02
C LEU A 146 -6.74 -12.27 -14.35
N GLU A 147 -7.19 -12.98 -15.39
CA GLU A 147 -7.52 -12.35 -16.67
C GLU A 147 -8.64 -11.31 -16.54
N CYS A 148 -9.68 -11.63 -15.75
CA CYS A 148 -10.75 -10.67 -15.45
C CYS A 148 -10.22 -9.43 -14.73
N TYR A 149 -9.39 -9.66 -13.70
CA TYR A 149 -8.81 -8.59 -12.89
C TYR A 149 -7.97 -7.62 -13.73
N GLU A 150 -7.05 -8.16 -14.53
CA GLU A 150 -6.19 -7.37 -15.42
C GLU A 150 -7.00 -6.57 -16.45
N LYS A 151 -7.99 -7.20 -17.09
CA LYS A 151 -8.87 -6.50 -18.04
C LYS A 151 -9.69 -5.40 -17.36
N GLY A 152 -10.16 -5.64 -16.14
CA GLY A 152 -10.85 -4.63 -15.33
C GLY A 152 -9.97 -3.42 -15.02
N LEU A 153 -8.73 -3.66 -14.60
CA LEU A 153 -7.74 -2.61 -14.36
C LEU A 153 -7.41 -1.82 -15.63
N ASN A 154 -7.09 -2.51 -16.72
CA ASN A 154 -6.75 -1.89 -18.01
C ASN A 154 -7.92 -1.06 -18.56
N MET A 155 -9.15 -1.56 -18.43
CA MET A 155 -10.34 -0.81 -18.83
C MET A 155 -10.51 0.46 -17.98
N PHE A 156 -10.26 0.36 -16.66
CA PHE A 156 -10.32 1.53 -15.79
C PHE A 156 -9.24 2.55 -16.16
N GLU A 157 -8.01 2.10 -16.39
CA GLU A 157 -6.91 2.95 -16.82
C GLU A 157 -7.25 3.70 -18.11
N ALA A 158 -7.73 2.99 -19.13
CA ALA A 158 -8.07 3.58 -20.42
C ALA A 158 -9.27 4.56 -20.36
N LYS A 159 -10.27 4.29 -19.51
CA LYS A 159 -11.53 5.07 -19.47
C LYS A 159 -11.52 6.17 -18.41
N CYS A 160 -10.67 6.07 -17.40
CA CYS A 160 -10.59 7.00 -16.28
C CYS A 160 -9.29 7.83 -16.27
N ILE A 161 -8.64 8.01 -17.42
CA ILE A 161 -7.51 8.93 -17.58
C ILE A 161 -7.87 10.33 -17.07
N GLY A 162 -6.99 10.89 -16.23
CA GLY A 162 -7.14 12.19 -15.59
C GLY A 162 -7.63 12.13 -14.14
N LEU A 163 -8.01 10.94 -13.64
CA LEU A 163 -8.28 10.75 -12.21
C LEU A 163 -7.00 10.54 -11.38
N GLY A 164 -5.91 10.12 -12.03
CA GLY A 164 -4.66 9.73 -11.40
C GLY A 164 -3.45 10.56 -11.82
N THR A 165 -2.26 10.02 -11.52
CA THR A 165 -0.97 10.58 -11.94
C THR A 165 -0.48 9.89 -13.21
N THR A 166 0.27 10.61 -14.05
CA THR A 166 0.83 10.06 -15.29
C THR A 166 1.84 8.93 -15.05
N GLU A 167 2.49 8.92 -13.88
CA GLU A 167 3.45 7.88 -13.47
C GLU A 167 2.77 6.52 -13.24
N LEU A 168 1.47 6.51 -12.93
CA LEU A 168 0.68 5.32 -12.62
C LEU A 168 -0.47 5.12 -13.62
N GLY A 169 -0.26 5.46 -14.89
CA GLY A 169 -1.25 5.20 -15.95
C GLY A 169 -2.38 6.24 -16.08
N GLY A 170 -2.30 7.34 -15.34
CA GLY A 170 -3.24 8.46 -15.46
C GLY A 170 -4.62 8.24 -14.81
N ALA A 171 -4.94 7.03 -14.39
CA ALA A 171 -6.19 6.73 -13.66
C ALA A 171 -5.97 6.42 -12.17
N PHE A 172 -4.74 6.09 -11.76
CA PHE A 172 -4.39 5.79 -10.37
C PHE A 172 -3.46 6.84 -9.77
N THR A 173 -3.58 7.05 -8.46
CA THR A 173 -2.59 7.75 -7.63
C THR A 173 -1.93 6.75 -6.67
N SER A 174 -0.82 7.14 -6.04
CA SER A 174 -0.17 6.36 -4.97
C SER A 174 -1.17 5.92 -3.89
N TYR A 175 -2.08 6.82 -3.52
CA TYR A 175 -3.17 6.55 -2.58
C TYR A 175 -4.21 5.59 -3.16
N SER A 176 -4.69 5.81 -4.38
CA SER A 176 -5.81 5.05 -4.92
C SER A 176 -5.49 3.59 -5.24
N LEU A 177 -4.22 3.22 -5.27
CA LEU A 177 -3.79 1.82 -5.43
C LEU A 177 -4.31 0.91 -4.31
N MET A 178 -4.64 1.44 -3.12
CA MET A 178 -5.25 0.62 -2.07
C MET A 178 -6.62 0.04 -2.47
N TYR A 179 -7.27 0.61 -3.48
CA TYR A 179 -8.59 0.17 -3.95
C TYR A 179 -8.53 -0.85 -5.08
N THR A 180 -7.36 -1.29 -5.53
CA THR A 180 -7.27 -2.25 -6.64
C THR A 180 -7.96 -3.58 -6.33
N GLU A 181 -8.06 -3.96 -5.05
CA GLU A 181 -8.85 -5.13 -4.62
C GLU A 181 -10.35 -5.05 -5.01
N THR A 182 -10.88 -3.84 -5.24
CA THR A 182 -12.24 -3.63 -5.74
C THR A 182 -12.47 -4.35 -7.06
N PHE A 183 -11.45 -4.45 -7.92
CA PHE A 183 -11.56 -5.16 -9.19
C PHE A 183 -11.61 -6.67 -9.00
N ALA A 184 -10.93 -7.22 -7.99
CA ALA A 184 -11.05 -8.63 -7.64
C ALA A 184 -12.47 -8.94 -7.13
N ALA A 185 -13.03 -8.07 -6.28
CA ALA A 185 -14.41 -8.19 -5.81
C ALA A 185 -15.44 -8.06 -6.95
N LEU A 186 -15.17 -7.17 -7.92
CA LEU A 186 -16.00 -6.99 -9.10
C LEU A 186 -15.95 -8.24 -10.01
N CYS A 187 -14.77 -8.80 -10.23
CA CYS A 187 -14.61 -10.05 -10.96
C CYS A 187 -15.33 -11.22 -10.29
N ALA A 188 -15.15 -11.39 -8.97
CA ALA A 188 -15.88 -12.39 -8.20
C ALA A 188 -17.40 -12.22 -8.34
N SER A 189 -17.88 -10.97 -8.29
CA SER A 189 -19.30 -10.63 -8.46
C SER A 189 -19.88 -10.97 -9.83
N HIS A 190 -19.02 -11.03 -10.85
CA HIS A 190 -19.36 -11.35 -12.23
C HIS A 190 -18.83 -12.72 -12.67
N LYS A 191 -18.56 -13.63 -11.72
CA LYS A 191 -18.08 -15.00 -12.00
C LYS A 191 -16.85 -15.04 -12.91
N ASN A 192 -15.96 -14.05 -12.76
CA ASN A 192 -14.75 -13.86 -13.55
C ASN A 192 -15.00 -13.69 -15.06
N HIS A 193 -16.19 -13.24 -15.46
CA HIS A 193 -16.46 -12.86 -16.85
C HIS A 193 -15.91 -11.46 -17.14
N SER A 194 -14.74 -11.38 -17.77
CA SER A 194 -14.05 -10.11 -18.04
C SER A 194 -14.92 -9.11 -18.81
N ALA A 195 -15.67 -9.58 -19.81
CA ALA A 195 -16.55 -8.73 -20.62
C ALA A 195 -17.68 -8.04 -19.81
N ASP A 196 -18.14 -8.67 -18.72
CA ASP A 196 -19.13 -8.06 -17.83
C ASP A 196 -18.50 -6.97 -16.99
N VAL A 197 -17.32 -7.23 -16.43
CA VAL A 197 -16.53 -6.27 -15.66
C VAL A 197 -16.14 -5.07 -16.50
N GLU A 198 -15.62 -5.29 -17.70
CA GLU A 198 -15.25 -4.23 -18.66
C GLU A 198 -16.45 -3.32 -18.96
N ARG A 199 -17.63 -3.89 -19.23
CA ARG A 199 -18.86 -3.09 -19.44
C ARG A 199 -19.27 -2.29 -18.21
N LYS A 200 -19.12 -2.84 -17.00
CA LYS A 200 -19.43 -2.12 -15.75
C LYS A 200 -18.46 -0.97 -15.52
N VAL A 201 -17.17 -1.17 -15.74
CA VAL A 201 -16.14 -0.12 -15.63
C VAL A 201 -16.36 0.97 -16.68
N GLU A 202 -16.67 0.60 -17.93
CA GLU A 202 -16.96 1.57 -18.98
C GLU A 202 -18.20 2.42 -18.66
N MET A 203 -19.29 1.77 -18.24
CA MET A 203 -20.51 2.47 -17.81
C MET A 203 -20.24 3.40 -16.63
N PHE A 204 -19.45 2.96 -15.66
CA PHE A 204 -19.02 3.78 -14.53
C PHE A 204 -18.23 5.01 -14.99
N ALA A 205 -17.28 4.85 -15.91
CA ALA A 205 -16.48 5.94 -16.44
C ALA A 205 -17.34 6.98 -17.17
N GLN A 206 -18.34 6.53 -17.95
CA GLN A 206 -19.30 7.42 -18.62
C GLN A 206 -20.15 8.23 -17.63
N LEU A 207 -20.64 7.59 -16.56
CA LEU A 207 -21.42 8.25 -15.51
C LEU A 207 -20.58 9.27 -14.74
N SER A 208 -19.33 8.93 -14.44
CA SER A 208 -18.39 9.82 -13.75
C SER A 208 -18.08 11.09 -14.56
N ARG A 209 -18.03 10.99 -15.90
CA ARG A 209 -17.83 12.15 -16.79
C ARG A 209 -19.07 13.06 -16.91
N THR A 210 -20.28 12.49 -16.79
CA THR A 210 -21.53 13.25 -16.99
C THR A 210 -22.06 13.91 -15.72
N GLY A 211 -21.42 13.67 -14.57
CA GLY A 211 -21.82 14.24 -13.28
C GLY A 211 -23.19 13.75 -12.78
N LYS A 212 -23.78 12.73 -13.43
CA LYS A 212 -25.07 12.17 -13.04
C LYS A 212 -24.92 11.22 -11.84
N PRO A 213 -25.80 11.27 -10.84
CA PRO A 213 -25.83 10.27 -9.78
C PRO A 213 -26.16 8.89 -10.36
N MET A 214 -25.48 7.84 -9.86
CA MET A 214 -25.83 6.45 -10.16
C MET A 214 -27.18 6.15 -9.50
N GLU A 215 -28.22 5.90 -10.30
CA GLU A 215 -29.43 5.27 -9.79
C GLU A 215 -29.07 3.85 -9.32
N GLN A 216 -29.34 3.55 -8.05
CA GLN A 216 -29.14 2.20 -7.52
C GLN A 216 -30.06 1.24 -8.29
N PRO A 217 -29.54 0.10 -8.78
CA PRO A 217 -30.39 -0.90 -9.39
C PRO A 217 -31.36 -1.42 -8.34
N ASN A 218 -32.66 -1.29 -8.60
CA ASN A 218 -33.73 -1.86 -7.78
C ASN A 218 -33.39 -3.31 -7.47
N LEU A 219 -33.25 -3.62 -6.18
CA LEU A 219 -33.28 -5.01 -5.71
C LEU A 219 -34.67 -5.55 -6.04
N GLU A 220 -34.78 -6.29 -7.15
CA GLU A 220 -35.92 -7.15 -7.37
C GLU A 220 -35.91 -8.22 -6.27
N THR A 221 -36.80 -8.04 -5.29
CA THR A 221 -37.21 -9.07 -4.36
C THR A 221 -37.95 -10.15 -5.13
N SER A 222 -37.26 -11.22 -5.51
CA SER A 222 -37.93 -12.48 -5.87
C SER A 222 -38.25 -13.23 -4.59
N THR A 223 -39.54 -13.22 -4.23
CA THR A 223 -40.23 -14.24 -3.43
C THR A 223 -40.15 -15.62 -4.06
#